data_AF-A0A7S0ZGX6-F1
#
_entry.id   AF-A0A7S0ZGX6-F1
#
_cell.length_a   1.000
_cell.length_b   1.000
_cell.length_c   1.000
_cell.angle_alpha   90.00
_cell.angle_beta   90.00
_cell.angle_gamma   90.00
#
_symmetry.space_group_name_H-M   'P 1'
#
loop_
_entity.id
_entity.type
_entity.pdbx_description
1 polymer ?
#
loop_
_entity_poly.entity_id
_entity_poly.type
_entity_poly.pdbx_seq_one_letter_code
_entity_poly.pdbx_strand_id
1 'polypeptide(L)'
;FGNWDQRRQQGALKPENAVMRADQLILVGQKERALTVLYDIITDNQKGRRTWSKTYEQIMLKLMELCVELKRAPLVKEALHKYRALCSQVGIGSLEEVVRKLVGLVEVQTETARKNVAESYSVSLETEDLEAVGME
;
A
#
# COMPACT_ATOMS: atom_id res chain seq x y z
N PHE A 1 -17.58 -0.29 17.53
CA PHE A 1 -17.98 0.49 16.34
C PHE A 1 -17.15 1.77 16.33
N GLY A 2 -15.94 1.69 15.78
CA GLY A 2 -14.89 2.70 15.97
C GLY A 2 -15.09 3.91 15.07
N ASN A 3 -15.32 5.06 15.69
CA ASN A 3 -15.05 6.43 15.25
C ASN A 3 -14.57 6.66 13.79
N TRP A 4 -15.40 6.38 12.80
CA TRP A 4 -15.14 6.70 11.39
C TRP A 4 -15.47 8.18 11.05
N ASP A 5 -16.02 8.93 12.01
CA ASP A 5 -16.60 10.27 11.82
C ASP A 5 -15.59 11.42 11.97
N GLN A 6 -14.56 11.24 12.81
CA GLN A 6 -13.64 12.32 13.18
C GLN A 6 -12.65 12.76 12.06
N ARG A 7 -12.44 11.94 11.01
CA ARG A 7 -11.53 12.28 9.89
C ARG A 7 -12.16 13.14 8.80
N ARG A 8 -13.46 13.41 8.88
CA ARG A 8 -14.29 13.99 7.80
C ARG A 8 -14.10 15.52 7.57
N GLN A 9 -13.03 16.13 8.10
CA GLN A 9 -12.86 17.60 8.14
C GLN A 9 -11.61 18.15 7.42
N GLN A 10 -10.82 17.32 6.72
CA GLN A 10 -9.74 17.84 5.87
C GLN A 10 -10.23 17.88 4.41
N GLY A 11 -10.31 19.09 3.85
CA GLY A 11 -10.92 19.36 2.54
C GLY A 11 -10.48 18.40 1.45
N ALA A 12 -11.46 17.79 0.78
CA ALA A 12 -11.28 16.80 -0.28
C ALA A 12 -10.29 17.30 -1.34
N LEU A 13 -9.10 16.69 -1.37
CA LEU A 13 -8.14 16.87 -2.45
C LEU A 13 -8.72 16.27 -3.73
N LYS A 14 -8.54 16.93 -4.87
CA LYS A 14 -8.88 16.31 -6.16
C LYS A 14 -8.03 15.04 -6.36
N PRO A 15 -8.57 13.99 -6.99
CA PRO A 15 -7.82 12.74 -7.20
C PRO A 15 -6.49 12.96 -7.93
N GLU A 16 -6.45 13.92 -8.86
CA GLU A 16 -5.23 14.30 -9.59
C GLU A 16 -4.15 14.87 -8.66
N ASN A 17 -4.55 15.73 -7.71
CA ASN A 17 -3.63 16.33 -6.74
C ASN A 17 -3.18 15.33 -5.68
N ALA A 18 -3.97 14.30 -5.41
CA ALA A 18 -3.65 13.28 -4.41
C ALA A 18 -2.44 12.43 -4.82
N VAL A 19 -2.33 12.08 -6.10
CA VAL A 19 -1.18 11.31 -6.61
C VAL A 19 0.12 12.11 -6.46
N MET A 20 0.10 13.39 -6.84
CA MET A 20 1.27 14.28 -6.70
C MET A 20 1.65 14.48 -5.23
N ARG A 21 0.65 14.69 -4.35
CA ARG A 21 0.89 14.87 -2.92
C ARG A 21 1.45 13.61 -2.27
N ALA A 22 0.96 12.42 -2.66
CA ALA A 22 1.51 11.16 -2.19
C ALA A 22 2.96 10.98 -2.63
N ASP A 23 3.30 11.32 -3.88
CA ASP A 23 4.67 11.24 -4.40
C ASP A 23 5.65 12.12 -3.60
N GLN A 24 5.26 13.38 -3.36
CA GLN A 24 6.03 14.30 -2.52
C GLN A 24 6.22 13.78 -1.09
N LEU A 25 5.18 13.18 -0.50
CA LEU A 25 5.28 12.60 0.84
C LEU A 25 6.22 11.38 0.87
N ILE A 26 6.24 10.58 -0.20
CA ILE A 26 7.17 9.44 -0.34
C ILE A 26 8.61 9.96 -0.45
N LEU A 27 8.86 11.01 -1.25
CA LEU A 27 10.16 11.67 -1.38
C LEU A 27 10.72 12.17 -0.05
N VAL A 28 9.86 12.71 0.82
CA VAL A 28 10.23 13.19 2.16
C VAL A 28 10.26 12.06 3.21
N GLY A 29 10.03 10.80 2.79
CA GLY A 29 10.04 9.63 3.67
C GLY A 29 8.77 9.43 4.51
N GLN A 30 7.75 10.27 4.32
CA GLN A 30 6.47 10.22 5.06
C GLN A 30 5.45 9.28 4.39
N LYS A 31 5.85 8.02 4.21
CA LYS A 31 5.06 6.98 3.52
C LYS A 31 3.70 6.72 4.20
N GLU A 32 3.62 6.75 5.52
CA GLU A 32 2.35 6.57 6.25
C GLU A 32 1.34 7.70 6.00
N ARG A 33 1.83 8.94 5.85
CA ARG A 33 0.97 10.07 5.48
C ARG A 33 0.53 9.97 4.03
N ALA A 34 1.42 9.58 3.13
CA ALA A 34 1.08 9.32 1.72
C ALA A 34 -0.04 8.28 1.61
N LEU A 35 0.07 7.17 2.35
CA LEU A 35 -0.94 6.12 2.42
C LEU A 35 -2.28 6.68 2.90
N THR A 36 -2.27 7.47 3.98
CA THR A 36 -3.49 8.04 4.56
C THR A 36 -4.19 8.97 3.56
N VAL A 37 -3.44 9.80 2.84
CA VAL A 37 -4.00 10.70 1.81
C VAL A 37 -4.65 9.92 0.67
N LEU A 38 -3.98 8.89 0.14
CA LEU A 38 -4.54 8.06 -0.93
C LEU A 38 -5.76 7.26 -0.45
N TYR A 39 -5.70 6.71 0.75
CA TYR A 39 -6.80 5.95 1.35
C TYR A 39 -8.04 6.83 1.56
N ASP A 40 -7.86 8.06 2.03
CA ASP A 40 -8.95 9.02 2.21
C ASP A 40 -9.64 9.30 0.87
N ILE A 41 -8.91 9.44 -0.24
CA ILE A 41 -9.52 9.65 -1.57
C ILE A 41 -10.32 8.45 -2.08
N ILE A 42 -9.90 7.22 -1.77
CA ILE A 42 -10.63 6.01 -2.16
C ILE A 42 -11.86 5.78 -1.26
N THR A 43 -11.74 6.09 0.03
CA THR A 43 -12.80 5.83 1.03
C THR A 43 -13.77 6.98 1.23
N ASP A 44 -13.36 8.20 0.87
CA ASP A 44 -14.19 9.38 0.91
C ASP A 44 -15.44 9.14 0.08
N ASN A 45 -16.58 9.43 0.69
CA ASN A 45 -17.90 9.16 0.16
C ASN A 45 -18.60 10.46 -0.27
N GLN A 46 -17.85 11.56 -0.40
CA GLN A 46 -18.44 12.86 -0.60
C GLN A 46 -18.93 13.02 -2.06
N LYS A 47 -20.27 13.05 -2.18
CA LYS A 47 -21.08 13.55 -3.31
C LYS A 47 -21.08 12.70 -4.58
N GLY A 48 -21.76 11.55 -4.54
CA GLY A 48 -22.80 11.15 -5.52
C GLY A 48 -22.48 11.11 -7.03
N ARG A 49 -21.25 11.36 -7.47
CA ARG A 49 -20.80 11.36 -8.88
C ARG A 49 -19.32 10.99 -8.98
N ARG A 50 -18.85 9.98 -8.23
CA ARG A 50 -17.56 9.35 -8.53
C ARG A 50 -17.76 8.43 -9.73
N THR A 51 -17.46 8.94 -10.92
CA THR A 51 -17.27 8.10 -12.10
C THR A 51 -15.84 7.58 -12.07
N TRP A 52 -15.66 6.28 -12.25
CA TRP A 52 -14.33 5.69 -12.39
C TRP A 52 -13.55 6.42 -13.49
N SER A 53 -12.25 6.63 -13.24
CA SER A 53 -11.32 7.24 -14.18
C SER A 53 -9.94 6.62 -13.96
N LYS A 54 -9.07 6.70 -14.97
CA LYS A 54 -7.72 6.14 -14.91
C LYS A 54 -6.88 6.72 -13.76
N THR A 55 -7.16 7.94 -13.32
CA THR A 55 -6.54 8.53 -12.12
C THR A 55 -6.82 7.70 -10.86
N TYR A 56 -8.02 7.14 -10.71
CA TYR A 56 -8.36 6.29 -9.56
C TYR A 56 -7.64 4.94 -9.59
N GLU A 57 -7.42 4.38 -10.78
CA GLU A 57 -6.59 3.20 -10.96
C GLU A 57 -5.15 3.47 -10.48
N GLN A 58 -4.55 4.59 -10.89
CA GLN A 58 -3.20 4.97 -10.44
C GLN A 58 -3.12 5.22 -8.93
N ILE A 59 -4.14 5.86 -8.35
CA ILE A 59 -4.24 6.03 -6.89
C ILE A 59 -4.29 4.67 -6.19
N MET A 60 -5.10 3.74 -6.70
CA MET A 60 -5.27 2.42 -6.11
C MET A 60 -4.00 1.58 -6.21
N LEU A 61 -3.30 1.61 -7.34
CA LEU A 61 -2.01 0.93 -7.52
C LEU A 61 -0.95 1.42 -6.52
N LYS A 62 -0.78 2.75 -6.39
CA LYS A 62 0.13 3.32 -5.39
C LYS A 62 -0.28 3.00 -3.96
N LEU A 63 -1.58 3.00 -3.67
CA LEU A 63 -2.08 2.63 -2.35
C LEU A 63 -1.73 1.18 -2.00
N MET A 64 -1.86 0.24 -2.95
CA MET A 64 -1.50 -1.17 -2.75
C MET A 64 0.01 -1.34 -2.49
N GLU A 65 0.85 -0.66 -3.27
CA GLU A 65 2.32 -0.68 -3.09
C GLU A 65 2.72 -0.22 -1.68
N LEU A 66 2.20 0.92 -1.24
CA LEU A 66 2.46 1.43 0.11
C LEU A 66 1.90 0.52 1.21
N CYS A 67 0.76 -0.13 0.98
CA CYS A 67 0.18 -1.05 1.97
C CYS A 67 1.03 -2.32 2.15
N VAL A 68 1.61 -2.85 1.07
CA VAL A 68 2.52 -4.01 1.14
C VAL A 68 3.81 -3.63 1.86
N GLU A 69 4.39 -2.48 1.50
CA GLU A 69 5.63 -2.00 2.11
C GLU A 69 5.48 -1.69 3.61
N LEU A 70 4.37 -1.06 4.01
CA LEU A 70 4.07 -0.72 5.40
C LEU A 70 3.37 -1.86 6.17
N LYS A 71 3.17 -3.03 5.54
CA LYS A 71 2.45 -4.19 6.10
C LYS A 71 1.06 -3.86 6.67
N ARG A 72 0.33 -2.94 6.02
CA ARG A 72 -1.01 -2.45 6.44
C ARG A 72 -2.16 -3.21 5.74
N ALA A 73 -2.14 -4.55 5.82
CA ALA A 73 -3.19 -5.41 5.26
C ALA A 73 -4.66 -5.05 5.59
N PRO A 74 -5.03 -4.60 6.82
CA PRO A 74 -6.44 -4.29 7.11
C PRO A 74 -6.99 -3.12 6.28
N LEU A 75 -6.14 -2.15 5.90
CA LEU A 75 -6.56 -1.00 5.10
C LEU A 75 -6.84 -1.40 3.63
N VAL A 76 -6.08 -2.37 3.11
CA VAL A 76 -6.25 -2.91 1.75
C VAL A 76 -7.64 -3.48 1.54
N LYS A 77 -8.12 -4.28 2.51
CA LYS A 77 -9.45 -4.92 2.43
C LYS A 77 -10.56 -3.88 2.26
N GLU A 78 -10.53 -2.82 3.06
CA GLU A 78 -11.56 -1.79 3.03
C GLU A 78 -11.46 -0.91 1.79
N ALA A 79 -10.24 -0.54 1.38
CA ALA A 79 -10.00 0.18 0.14
C ALA A 79 -10.51 -0.59 -1.08
N LEU A 80 -10.27 -1.90 -1.16
CA LEU A 80 -10.76 -2.77 -2.23
C LEU A 80 -12.30 -2.85 -2.24
N HIS A 81 -12.93 -2.92 -1.08
CA HIS A 81 -14.39 -2.94 -1.00
C HIS A 81 -15.01 -1.66 -1.57
N LYS A 82 -14.43 -0.50 -1.21
CA LYS A 82 -14.86 0.80 -1.75
C LYS A 82 -14.54 0.94 -3.25
N TYR A 83 -13.34 0.54 -3.67
CA TYR A 83 -12.90 0.62 -5.06
C TYR A 83 -13.75 -0.29 -5.98
N ARG A 84 -14.13 -1.48 -5.52
CA ARG A 84 -15.08 -2.35 -6.26
C ARG A 84 -16.42 -1.66 -6.51
N ALA A 85 -16.95 -0.96 -5.51
CA ALA A 85 -18.20 -0.21 -5.68
C ALA A 85 -18.05 0.92 -6.71
N LEU A 86 -16.88 1.56 -6.79
CA LEU A 86 -16.57 2.60 -7.79
C LEU A 86 -16.45 2.03 -9.21
N CYS A 87 -15.80 0.87 -9.38
CA CYS A 87 -15.63 0.20 -10.67
C CYS A 87 -16.88 -0.57 -11.15
N SER A 88 -17.95 -0.65 -10.35
CA SER A 88 -19.10 -1.53 -10.63
C SER A 88 -19.88 -1.14 -11.89
N GLN A 89 -19.91 0.15 -12.25
CA GLN A 89 -20.59 0.63 -13.46
C GLN A 89 -19.65 0.80 -14.66
N VAL A 90 -18.37 1.12 -14.42
CA VAL A 90 -17.35 1.37 -15.46
C VAL A 90 -15.99 0.92 -14.92
N GLY A 91 -15.20 0.22 -15.73
CA GLY A 91 -13.80 -0.09 -15.37
C GLY A 91 -13.61 -1.37 -14.53
N ILE A 92 -14.42 -2.42 -14.75
CA ILE A 92 -14.24 -3.74 -14.11
C ILE A 92 -12.85 -4.34 -14.41
N GLY A 93 -12.30 -4.10 -15.61
CA GLY A 93 -10.95 -4.54 -15.98
C GLY A 93 -9.86 -3.92 -15.11
N SER A 94 -10.03 -2.68 -14.66
CA SER A 94 -9.08 -1.99 -13.77
C SER A 94 -9.07 -2.57 -12.37
N LEU A 95 -10.19 -3.13 -11.89
CA LEU A 95 -10.20 -3.88 -10.63
C LEU A 95 -9.36 -5.15 -10.75
N GLU A 96 -9.47 -5.86 -11.88
CA GLU A 96 -8.68 -7.07 -12.13
C GLU A 96 -7.18 -6.74 -12.15
N GLU A 97 -6.78 -5.69 -12.85
CA GLU A 97 -5.36 -5.29 -12.94
C GLU A 97 -4.77 -4.91 -11.58
N VAL A 98 -5.51 -4.16 -10.76
CA VAL A 98 -5.10 -3.81 -9.39
C VAL A 98 -4.92 -5.06 -8.53
N VAL A 99 -5.86 -6.00 -8.60
CA VAL A 99 -5.79 -7.24 -7.81
C VAL A 99 -4.62 -8.13 -8.27
N ARG A 100 -4.42 -8.30 -9.57
CA ARG A 100 -3.26 -9.04 -10.12
C ARG A 100 -1.94 -8.41 -9.67
N LYS A 101 -1.83 -7.08 -9.73
CA LYS A 101 -0.64 -6.36 -9.29
C LYS A 101 -0.40 -6.53 -7.78
N LEU A 102 -1.45 -6.45 -6.96
CA LEU A 102 -1.35 -6.65 -5.52
C LEU A 102 -0.77 -8.04 -5.19
N VAL A 103 -1.30 -9.11 -5.81
CA VAL A 103 -0.79 -10.47 -5.59
C VAL A 103 0.70 -10.55 -5.95
N GLY A 104 1.10 -10.05 -7.12
CA GLY A 104 2.50 -10.04 -7.54
C GLY A 104 3.40 -9.24 -6.58
N LEU A 105 2.94 -8.10 -6.06
CA LEU A 105 3.69 -7.31 -5.07
C LEU A 105 3.88 -8.07 -3.75
N VAL A 106 2.84 -8.78 -3.28
CA VAL A 106 2.92 -9.59 -2.06
C VAL A 106 3.85 -10.79 -2.26
N GLU A 107 3.82 -11.44 -3.42
CA GLU A 107 4.72 -12.55 -3.75
C GLU A 107 6.18 -12.10 -3.77
N VAL A 108 6.47 -11.01 -4.49
CA VAL A 108 7.81 -10.41 -4.53
C VAL A 108 8.26 -10.02 -3.12
N GLN A 109 7.40 -9.35 -2.34
CA GLN A 109 7.74 -8.97 -0.98
C GLN A 109 8.01 -10.18 -0.07
N THR A 110 7.25 -11.27 -0.24
CA THR A 110 7.43 -12.51 0.51
C THR A 110 8.73 -13.21 0.12
N GLU A 111 9.07 -13.22 -1.18
CA GLU A 111 10.33 -13.77 -1.65
C GLU A 111 11.52 -12.94 -1.18
N THR A 112 11.46 -11.61 -1.26
CA THR A 112 12.49 -10.72 -0.69
C THR A 112 12.61 -10.91 0.81
N ALA A 113 11.50 -11.03 1.55
CA ALA A 113 11.57 -11.31 2.98
C ALA A 113 12.21 -12.67 3.28
N ARG A 114 11.89 -13.72 2.50
CA ARG A 114 12.53 -15.04 2.63
C ARG A 114 14.02 -15.01 2.31
N LYS A 115 14.42 -14.30 1.25
CA LYS A 115 15.82 -14.11 0.87
C LYS A 115 16.59 -13.32 1.92
N ASN A 116 16.02 -12.24 2.43
CA ASN A 116 16.65 -11.44 3.49
C ASN A 116 16.78 -12.24 4.79
N VAL A 117 15.78 -13.08 5.14
CA VAL A 117 15.88 -13.99 6.30
C VAL A 117 16.97 -15.04 6.05
N ALA A 118 17.01 -15.66 4.87
CA ALA A 118 18.05 -16.63 4.52
C ALA A 118 19.46 -16.02 4.52
N GLU A 119 19.62 -14.79 4.03
CA GLU A 119 20.90 -14.06 4.03
C GLU A 119 21.29 -13.58 5.43
N SER A 120 20.33 -13.15 6.25
CA SER A 120 20.59 -12.84 7.66
C SER A 120 20.95 -14.08 8.47
N TYR A 121 20.41 -15.25 8.10
CA TYR A 121 20.73 -16.52 8.75
C TYR A 121 22.10 -17.05 8.29
N SER A 122 22.46 -16.92 7.02
CA SER A 122 23.81 -17.26 6.54
C SER A 122 24.87 -16.34 7.15
N VAL A 123 24.61 -15.03 7.26
CA VAL A 123 25.51 -14.09 7.95
C VAL A 123 25.64 -14.40 9.44
N SER A 124 24.56 -14.84 10.10
CA SER A 124 24.63 -15.22 11.53
C SER A 124 25.42 -16.53 11.75
N LEU A 125 25.23 -17.53 10.87
CA LEU A 125 25.95 -18.81 10.97
C LEU A 125 27.44 -18.69 10.62
N GLU A 126 27.83 -17.78 9.72
CA GLU A 126 29.24 -17.57 9.35
C GLU A 126 30.04 -16.84 10.45
N THR A 127 29.35 -16.15 11.38
CA THR A 127 30.00 -15.50 12.53
C THR A 127 30.22 -16.42 13.74
N GLU A 128 29.58 -17.59 13.79
CA GLU A 128 29.72 -18.54 14.91
C GLU A 128 30.82 -19.61 14.67
N ASP A 129 31.32 -19.78 13.44
CA ASP A 129 32.35 -20.78 13.08
C ASP A 129 33.80 -20.22 13.09
N LEU A 130 34.04 -19.07 13.73
CA LEU A 130 35.40 -18.51 13.87
C LEU A 130 35.79 -18.18 15.33
N GLU A 131 35.10 -18.74 16.32
CA GLU A 131 35.41 -18.52 17.75
C GLU A 131 35.82 -19.81 18.49
N ALA A 132 36.27 -20.85 17.76
CA ALA A 132 36.65 -22.15 18.35
C ALA A 132 38.07 -22.63 18.00
N VAL A 133 39.01 -21.73 17.71
CA VAL A 133 40.44 -22.09 17.66
C VAL A 133 41.27 -21.02 18.36
N GLY A 134 41.58 -21.26 19.63
CA GLY A 134 42.69 -20.60 20.32
C GLY A 134 42.42 -20.19 21.76
N MET A 135 42.68 -21.08 22.73
CA MET A 135 43.94 -21.09 23.48
C MET A 135 43.89 -22.17 24.56
N GLU A 136 44.97 -22.94 24.58
CA GLU A 136 45.41 -23.91 25.59
C GLU A 136 45.54 -23.31 26.99
#